data_AF-A0A5S9M9R6-F1
#
_entry.id   AF-A0A5S9M9R6-F1
#
_cell.length_a   1.000
_cell.length_b   1.000
_cell.length_c   1.000
_cell.angle_alpha   90.00
_cell.angle_beta   90.00
_cell.angle_gamma   90.00
#
_symmetry.space_group_name_H-M   'P 1'
#
loop_
_entity.id
_entity.type
_entity.pdbx_description
1 polymer ?
#
loop_
_entity_poly.entity_id
_entity_poly.type
_entity_poly.pdbx_seq_one_letter_code
_entity_poly.pdbx_strand_id
1 'polypeptide(L)'
;MSEHPPYVKPEKWHFPMRNRLISALTKGTIVIQCKEKSGSLITAYQALEQGKEVFAVAGSIFDPNSTGPARLIQQGAKLVHSTKKIF
;
A
#
# COMPACT_ATOMS: atom_id res chain seq x y z
N MET A 1 7.09 -15.54 4.81
CA MET A 1 6.55 -15.57 6.19
C MET A 1 5.03 -15.70 6.13
N SER A 2 4.41 -16.46 7.03
CA SER A 2 2.96 -16.70 7.10
C SER A 2 2.54 -16.76 8.58
N GLU A 3 1.34 -16.27 8.91
CA GLU A 3 0.72 -16.42 10.24
C GLU A 3 -0.09 -17.73 10.35
N HIS A 4 -0.29 -18.42 9.24
CA HIS A 4 -1.08 -19.63 9.16
C HIS A 4 -0.18 -20.87 8.99
N PRO A 5 -0.51 -21.99 9.66
CA PRO A 5 0.15 -23.27 9.45
C PRO A 5 0.08 -23.75 7.99
N PRO A 6 1.02 -24.60 7.52
CA PRO A 6 1.12 -25.02 6.12
C PRO A 6 -0.12 -25.72 5.54
N TYR A 7 -0.96 -26.31 6.40
CA TYR A 7 -2.17 -27.04 6.02
C TYR A 7 -3.41 -26.14 5.88
N VAL A 8 -3.33 -24.86 6.29
CA VAL A 8 -4.44 -23.91 6.16
C VAL A 8 -4.45 -23.32 4.75
N LYS A 9 -5.59 -23.46 4.06
CA LYS A 9 -5.77 -22.86 2.73
C LYS A 9 -5.96 -21.34 2.83
N PRO A 10 -5.53 -20.57 1.82
CA PRO A 10 -5.74 -19.13 1.79
C PRO A 10 -7.22 -18.80 1.59
N GLU A 11 -7.80 -18.09 2.55
CA GLU A 11 -9.16 -17.58 2.51
C GLU A 11 -9.17 -16.09 2.20
N LYS A 12 -10.29 -15.57 1.68
CA LYS A 12 -10.38 -14.15 1.27
C LYS A 12 -10.03 -13.17 2.39
N TRP A 13 -10.37 -13.48 3.64
CA TRP A 13 -10.06 -12.63 4.79
C TRP A 13 -8.60 -12.74 5.27
N HIS A 14 -7.85 -13.77 4.87
CA HIS A 14 -6.43 -13.88 5.20
C HIS A 14 -5.60 -12.79 4.50
N PHE A 15 -6.02 -12.32 3.32
CA PHE A 15 -5.24 -11.32 2.57
C PHE A 15 -5.21 -9.93 3.25
N PRO A 16 -6.35 -9.30 3.61
CA PRO A 16 -6.31 -8.05 4.36
C PRO A 16 -5.65 -8.17 5.74
N MET A 17 -5.83 -9.33 6.40
CA MET A 17 -5.20 -9.61 7.69
C MET A 17 -3.67 -9.66 7.57
N ARG A 18 -3.13 -10.28 6.51
CA ARG A 18 -1.69 -10.36 6.27
C ARG A 18 -1.10 -9.01 5.88
N ASN A 19 -1.83 -8.17 5.15
CA ASN A 19 -1.33 -6.87 4.69
C ASN A 19 -0.80 -5.98 5.82
N ARG A 20 -1.39 -6.08 7.03
CA ARG A 20 -0.93 -5.31 8.20
C ARG A 20 0.50 -5.66 8.61
N LEU A 21 0.91 -6.90 8.37
CA LEU A 21 2.27 -7.36 8.64
C LEU A 21 3.25 -6.79 7.62
N ILE A 22 2.82 -6.67 6.35
CA ILE A 22 3.65 -6.09 5.30
C ILE A 22 4.02 -4.66 5.69
N SER A 23 3.03 -3.84 6.03
CA SER A 23 3.29 -2.45 6.44
C SER A 23 4.06 -2.35 7.76
N ALA A 24 3.81 -3.26 8.71
CA ALA A 24 4.47 -3.25 10.01
C ALA A 24 5.98 -3.54 9.92
N LEU A 25 6.36 -4.45 9.03
CA LEU A 25 7.74 -4.90 8.84
C LEU A 25 8.59 -3.92 8.01
N THR A 26 8.00 -2.89 7.38
CA THR A 26 8.73 -1.89 6.61
C THR A 26 8.96 -0.58 7.38
N LYS A 27 9.91 0.22 6.89
CA LYS A 27 10.10 1.62 7.34
C LYS A 27 9.06 2.56 6.72
N GLY A 28 8.64 2.25 5.49
CA GLY A 28 7.60 2.95 4.77
C GLY A 28 7.07 2.11 3.62
N THR A 29 5.95 2.55 3.04
CA THR A 29 5.27 1.84 1.95
C THR A 29 5.15 2.75 0.73
N ILE A 30 5.49 2.22 -0.45
CA ILE A 30 5.37 2.95 -1.72
C ILE A 30 4.27 2.32 -2.56
N VAL A 31 3.30 3.15 -2.96
CA VAL A 31 2.19 2.75 -3.82
C VAL A 31 2.43 3.25 -5.24
N ILE A 32 2.71 2.32 -6.15
CA ILE A 32 3.05 2.64 -7.55
C ILE A 32 1.77 2.70 -8.40
N GLN A 33 0.92 1.67 -8.32
CA GLN A 33 -0.33 1.58 -9.06
C GLN A 33 -1.39 0.86 -8.22
N CYS A 34 -2.54 1.48 -8.06
CA CYS A 34 -3.73 0.86 -7.50
C CYS A 34 -5.03 1.62 -7.87
N LYS A 35 -6.12 0.86 -8.02
CA LYS A 35 -7.48 1.42 -8.07
C LYS A 35 -7.96 1.80 -6.67
N GLU A 36 -8.95 2.67 -6.56
CA GLU A 36 -9.53 3.09 -5.25
C GLU A 36 -10.02 1.93 -4.36
N LYS A 37 -10.42 0.78 -4.92
CA LYS A 37 -10.88 -0.40 -4.18
C LYS A 37 -9.88 -1.57 -4.23
N SER A 38 -8.58 -1.29 -4.26
CA SER A 38 -7.54 -2.34 -4.29
C SER A 38 -7.07 -2.74 -2.89
N GLY A 39 -6.65 -4.01 -2.76
CA GLY A 39 -6.00 -4.50 -1.55
C GLY A 39 -4.67 -3.78 -1.22
N SER A 40 -3.99 -3.22 -2.21
CA SER A 40 -2.78 -2.41 -1.98
C SER A 40 -3.09 -1.11 -1.25
N LEU A 41 -4.28 -0.54 -1.45
CA LEU A 41 -4.72 0.65 -0.74
C LEU A 41 -4.97 0.35 0.74
N ILE A 42 -5.48 -0.85 1.06
CA ILE A 42 -5.64 -1.32 2.44
C ILE A 42 -4.27 -1.35 3.15
N THR A 43 -3.23 -1.88 2.50
CA THR A 43 -1.87 -1.88 3.05
C THR A 43 -1.34 -0.47 3.31
N ALA A 44 -1.63 0.48 2.41
CA ALA A 44 -1.23 1.88 2.57
C ALA A 44 -1.93 2.53 3.77
N TYR A 45 -3.23 2.31 3.94
CA TYR A 45 -3.95 2.81 5.11
C TYR A 45 -3.45 2.19 6.42
N GLN A 46 -3.22 0.88 6.45
CA GLN A 46 -2.63 0.21 7.61
C GLN A 46 -1.23 0.75 7.95
N ALA A 47 -0.43 1.12 6.95
CA ALA A 47 0.85 1.79 7.17
C ALA A 47 0.66 3.16 7.85
N LEU A 48 -0.28 3.99 7.37
CA LEU A 48 -0.61 5.28 7.99
C LEU A 48 -1.10 5.11 9.43
N GLU A 49 -1.99 4.16 9.69
CA GLU A 49 -2.49 3.84 11.05
C GLU A 49 -1.36 3.40 11.99
N GLN A 50 -0.34 2.73 11.46
CA GLN A 50 0.86 2.32 12.20
C GLN A 50 1.89 3.45 12.36
N GLY A 51 1.57 4.68 11.93
CA GLY A 51 2.47 5.82 11.98
C GLY A 51 3.66 5.71 11.02
N LYS A 52 3.55 4.90 9.97
CA LYS A 52 4.60 4.69 8.95
C LYS A 52 4.43 5.68 7.81
N GLU A 53 5.54 5.99 7.16
CA GLU A 53 5.52 6.83 5.97
C GLU A 53 4.89 6.10 4.78
N VAL A 54 3.98 6.79 4.10
CA VAL A 54 3.42 6.34 2.84
C VAL A 54 3.82 7.29 1.72
N PHE A 55 4.28 6.67 0.64
CA PHE A 55 4.70 7.33 -0.57
C PHE A 55 3.80 6.86 -1.72
N ALA A 56 3.58 7.74 -2.69
CA ALA A 56 2.77 7.42 -3.86
C ALA A 56 3.43 7.98 -5.12
N VAL A 57 3.36 7.19 -6.19
CA VAL A 57 3.84 7.60 -7.51
C VAL A 57 2.67 8.17 -8.29
N ALA A 58 2.79 9.41 -8.76
CA ALA A 58 1.78 9.98 -9.64
C ALA A 58 1.76 9.25 -10.99
N GLY A 59 0.57 9.07 -11.54
CA GLY A 59 0.37 8.47 -12.85
C GLY A 59 -0.65 9.24 -13.68
N SER A 60 -0.99 8.71 -14.86
CA SER A 60 -1.93 9.35 -15.78
C SER A 60 -3.35 9.41 -15.20
N ILE A 61 -4.03 10.54 -15.33
CA ILE A 61 -5.44 10.69 -14.92
C ILE A 61 -6.40 9.78 -15.72
N PHE A 62 -5.96 9.29 -16.88
CA PHE A 62 -6.72 8.38 -17.73
C PHE A 62 -6.51 6.91 -17.38
N ASP A 63 -5.52 6.59 -16.54
CA ASP A 63 -5.30 5.23 -16.07
C ASP A 63 -6.07 4.98 -14.76
N PRO A 64 -7.04 4.06 -14.73
CA PRO A 64 -7.77 3.70 -13.51
C PRO A 64 -6.86 3.26 -12.36
N ASN A 65 -5.67 2.73 -12.64
CA ASN A 65 -4.70 2.31 -11.63
C ASN A 65 -3.90 3.48 -11.03
N SER A 66 -4.07 4.70 -11.54
CA SER A 66 -3.45 5.90 -10.98
C SER A 66 -4.38 6.61 -9.98
N THR A 67 -5.65 6.18 -9.86
CA THR A 67 -6.64 6.78 -8.96
C THR A 67 -6.28 6.64 -7.48
N GLY A 68 -5.80 5.46 -7.07
CA GLY A 68 -5.38 5.20 -5.69
C GLY A 68 -4.16 6.01 -5.26
N PRO A 69 -3.03 6.00 -6.01
CA PRO A 69 -1.89 6.86 -5.71
C PRO A 69 -2.25 8.35 -5.69
N ALA A 70 -3.05 8.83 -6.64
CA ALA A 70 -3.51 10.22 -6.68
C ALA A 70 -4.28 10.60 -5.40
N ARG A 71 -5.18 9.73 -4.94
CA ARG A 71 -5.94 9.94 -3.71
C ARG A 71 -5.05 9.94 -2.47
N LEU A 72 -4.07 9.04 -2.39
CA LEU A 72 -3.10 9.02 -1.29
C LEU A 72 -2.30 10.33 -1.24
N ILE A 73 -1.86 10.85 -2.39
CA ILE A 73 -1.16 12.14 -2.46
C ILE A 73 -2.06 13.27 -1.94
N GLN A 74 -3.33 13.30 -2.34
CA GLN A 74 -4.30 14.28 -1.84
C GLN A 74 -4.53 14.18 -0.33
N GLN A 75 -4.40 12.99 0.24
CA GLN A 75 -4.51 12.74 1.68
C GLN A 75 -3.20 13.01 2.45
N GLY A 76 -2.14 13.47 1.78
CA GLY A 76 -0.88 13.85 2.41
C GLY A 76 0.25 12.81 2.29
N ALA A 77 0.06 11.72 1.53
CA ALA A 77 1.16 10.83 1.20
C ALA A 77 2.23 11.57 0.38
N LYS A 78 3.50 11.23 0.59
CA LYS A 78 4.62 11.89 -0.08
C LYS A 78 4.68 11.47 -1.55
N LEU A 79 4.59 12.43 -2.46
CA LEU A 79 4.79 12.18 -3.89
C LEU A 79 6.24 11.76 -4.18
N VAL A 80 6.42 10.64 -4.90
CA VAL A 80 7.72 10.15 -5.36
C VAL A 80 7.77 10.13 -6.88
N HIS A 81 8.80 10.78 -7.44
CA HIS A 81 9.11 10.78 -8.88
C HIS A 81 10.54 10.29 -9.19
N SER A 82 11.30 9.91 -8.16
CA SER A 82 12.66 9.39 -8.31
C SER A 82 13.00 8.52 -7.11
N THR A 83 13.76 7.45 -7.33
CA THR A 83 14.22 6.54 -6.27
C THR A 83 15.11 7.24 -5.24
N LYS A 84 15.80 8.31 -5.64
CA LYS A 84 16.64 9.13 -4.75
C LYS A 84 15.87 9.84 -3.64
N LYS A 85 14.54 9.94 -3.73
CA LYS A 85 13.68 10.61 -2.72
C LYS A 85 13.11 9.66 -1.67
N ILE A 86 13.47 8.38 -1.71
CA ILE A 86 12.95 7.33 -0.83
C ILE A 86 13.82 7.18 0.44
N PHE A 87 15.01 7.80 0.48
CA PHE A 87 15.98 7.72 1.56
C PHE A 87 16.60 9.09 1.85
#